data_AF-A0A1Q3P3V5-F1
#
_entry.id   AF-A0A1Q3P3V5-F1
#
_cell.length_a   1.000
_cell.length_b   1.000
_cell.length_c   1.000
_cell.angle_alpha   90.00
_cell.angle_beta   90.00
_cell.angle_gamma   90.00
#
_symmetry.space_group_name_H-M   'P 1'
#
loop_
_entity.id
_entity.type
_entity.pdbx_description
1 polymer ?
#
loop_
_entity_poly.entity_id
_entity_poly.type
_entity_poly.pdbx_seq_one_letter_code
_entity_poly.pdbx_strand_id
1 'polypeptide(L)'
;MKSLILLSVLFTSHTAYSANVVARVDEKVITENDVLKRTHMLNVINPEFQRIPKPQALSIALEQIINEYAYKKEGKRLKIELDNDEKTKSIAFVEEENKLPKGGFNNFIKSQGLDPAHVRDHLETQMLWQKIIYQHIKPQVKITDNEIKSLVTNPNSYKFNTITIVANNTADNQSKLSEISHSKKTCSTLSGLKDKNLQIIKQNLNLTEFRPEYGLALTTQKVGTISNIINIDDKISLIAVCDKTVAVSKQEMQEIRNHIGGDKMMALANLHLNKAKRKLLIEKY
;
A
#
# COMPACT_ATOMS: atom_id res chain seq x y z
N MET A 1 1.57 83.27 -39.28
CA MET A 1 0.35 82.44 -39.38
C MET A 1 0.74 81.09 -39.97
N LYS A 2 0.24 79.98 -39.40
CA LYS A 2 0.47 78.55 -39.75
C LYS A 2 1.76 77.93 -39.18
N SER A 3 1.78 76.75 -38.55
CA SER A 3 0.76 75.87 -37.97
C SER A 3 1.53 74.86 -37.11
N LEU A 4 1.21 74.72 -35.82
CA LEU A 4 1.85 73.76 -34.92
C LEU A 4 1.09 72.42 -35.05
N ILE A 5 1.74 71.38 -35.57
CA ILE A 5 1.16 70.04 -35.69
C ILE A 5 1.36 69.32 -34.35
N LEU A 6 0.26 69.07 -33.64
CA LEU A 6 0.23 68.30 -32.41
C LEU A 6 0.17 66.80 -32.77
N LEU A 7 1.25 66.07 -32.53
CA LEU A 7 1.33 64.62 -32.76
C LEU A 7 0.69 63.89 -31.57
N SER A 8 -0.54 63.41 -31.73
CA SER A 8 -1.25 62.64 -30.70
C SER A 8 -0.73 61.19 -30.66
N VAL A 9 0.06 60.87 -29.65
CA VAL A 9 0.47 59.50 -29.32
C VAL A 9 -0.74 58.75 -28.74
N LEU A 10 -1.29 57.82 -29.51
CA LEU A 10 -2.31 56.88 -29.04
C LEU A 10 -1.66 55.86 -28.11
N PHE A 11 -1.78 56.06 -26.79
CA PHE A 11 -1.51 55.02 -25.82
C PHE A 11 -2.60 53.95 -25.93
N THR A 12 -2.27 52.82 -26.58
CA THR A 12 -3.13 51.63 -26.54
C THR A 12 -2.96 50.96 -25.18
N SER A 13 -3.91 51.21 -24.28
CA SER A 13 -4.03 50.49 -23.02
C SER A 13 -4.22 49.00 -23.31
N HIS A 14 -3.13 48.22 -23.27
CA HIS A 14 -3.25 46.77 -23.23
C HIS A 14 -3.81 46.42 -21.86
N THR A 15 -5.06 45.96 -21.81
CA THR A 15 -5.61 45.35 -20.60
C THR A 15 -4.79 44.10 -20.30
N ALA A 16 -3.85 44.22 -19.35
CA ALA A 16 -3.15 43.06 -18.83
C ALA A 16 -4.20 42.14 -18.19
N TYR A 17 -4.41 40.97 -18.78
CA TYR A 17 -5.27 39.94 -18.22
C TYR A 17 -4.66 39.52 -16.88
N SER A 18 -5.23 40.00 -15.77
CA SER A 18 -4.83 39.58 -14.42
C SER A 18 -5.28 38.14 -14.22
N ALA A 19 -4.43 37.19 -14.59
CA ALA A 19 -4.68 35.79 -14.29
C ALA A 19 -4.61 35.61 -12.77
N ASN A 20 -5.70 35.13 -12.16
CA ASN A 20 -5.74 34.83 -10.73
C ASN A 20 -4.67 33.78 -10.41
N VAL A 21 -3.66 34.16 -9.63
CA VAL A 21 -2.59 33.27 -9.20
C VAL A 21 -3.09 32.48 -8.00
N VAL A 22 -3.02 31.15 -8.07
CA VAL A 22 -3.46 30.24 -7.00
C VAL A 22 -2.28 29.58 -6.29
N ALA A 23 -1.11 29.51 -6.95
CA ALA A 23 0.12 29.07 -6.31
C ALA A 23 1.37 29.54 -7.06
N ARG A 24 2.50 29.49 -6.37
CA ARG A 24 3.85 29.64 -6.91
C ARG A 24 4.73 28.48 -6.43
N VAL A 25 5.53 27.93 -7.32
CA VAL A 25 6.48 26.83 -7.03
C VAL A 25 7.84 27.20 -7.62
N ASP A 26 8.77 27.64 -6.78
CA ASP A 26 10.00 28.30 -7.20
C ASP A 26 9.69 29.41 -8.22
N GLU A 27 10.20 29.29 -9.45
CA GLU A 27 9.99 30.24 -10.55
C GLU A 27 8.61 30.09 -11.23
N LYS A 28 7.89 28.98 -10.99
CA LYS A 28 6.65 28.65 -11.70
C LYS A 28 5.45 29.31 -11.03
N VAL A 29 4.76 30.17 -11.76
CA VAL A 29 3.42 30.68 -11.40
C VAL A 29 2.36 29.68 -11.85
N ILE A 30 1.40 29.38 -10.99
CA ILE A 30 0.23 28.55 -11.29
C ILE A 30 -1.01 29.43 -11.18
N THR A 31 -1.74 29.53 -12.27
CA THR A 31 -2.97 30.32 -12.37
C THR A 31 -4.21 29.45 -12.21
N GLU A 32 -5.35 30.07 -11.91
CA GLU A 32 -6.66 29.40 -11.90
C GLU A 32 -6.95 28.70 -13.23
N ASN A 33 -6.58 29.32 -14.35
CA ASN A 33 -6.74 28.75 -15.68
C ASN A 33 -5.90 27.47 -15.87
N ASP A 34 -4.70 27.40 -15.30
CA ASP A 34 -3.86 26.19 -15.36
C ASP A 34 -4.53 25.03 -14.61
N VAL A 35 -5.13 25.32 -13.45
CA VAL A 35 -5.86 24.34 -12.66
C VAL A 35 -7.10 23.87 -13.42
N LEU A 36 -7.88 24.78 -14.01
CA LEU A 36 -9.07 24.43 -14.80
C LEU A 36 -8.73 23.56 -16.02
N LYS A 37 -7.67 23.93 -16.77
CA LYS A 37 -7.18 23.11 -17.89
C LYS A 37 -6.74 21.72 -17.42
N ARG A 38 -6.06 21.64 -16.28
CA ARG A 38 -5.66 20.36 -15.70
C ARG A 38 -6.87 19.53 -15.27
N THR A 39 -7.88 20.12 -14.64
CA THR A 39 -9.13 19.44 -14.29
C THR A 39 -9.84 18.90 -15.54
N HIS A 40 -9.93 19.69 -16.61
CA HIS A 40 -10.49 19.25 -17.89
C HIS A 40 -9.71 18.07 -18.48
N MET A 41 -8.38 18.17 -18.50
CA MET A 41 -7.52 17.07 -18.97
C MET A 41 -7.78 15.78 -18.17
N LEU A 42 -7.86 15.86 -16.84
CA LEU A 42 -8.12 14.70 -15.99
C LEU A 42 -9.50 14.08 -16.22
N ASN A 43 -10.53 14.90 -16.47
CA ASN A 43 -11.85 14.40 -16.84
C ASN A 43 -11.84 13.60 -18.16
N VAL A 44 -10.98 13.99 -19.10
CA VAL A 44 -10.86 13.32 -20.41
C VAL A 44 -10.09 12.01 -20.30
N ILE A 45 -8.96 12.00 -19.58
CA ILE A 45 -8.06 10.84 -19.54
C ILE A 45 -8.40 9.84 -18.42
N ASN A 46 -9.26 10.22 -17.47
CA ASN A 46 -9.73 9.36 -16.40
C ASN A 46 -11.24 9.56 -16.18
N PRO A 47 -12.09 8.70 -16.78
CA PRO A 47 -13.55 8.83 -16.67
C PRO A 47 -14.07 8.84 -15.22
N GLU A 48 -13.42 8.14 -14.30
CA GLU A 48 -13.81 8.11 -12.88
C GLU A 48 -13.57 9.47 -12.19
N PHE A 49 -12.64 10.28 -12.70
CA PHE A 49 -12.35 11.62 -12.17
C PHE A 49 -13.56 12.56 -12.31
N GLN A 50 -14.44 12.32 -13.30
CA GLN A 50 -15.64 13.12 -13.53
C GLN A 50 -16.65 13.03 -12.37
N ARG A 51 -16.56 11.98 -11.54
CA ARG A 51 -17.43 11.78 -10.36
C ARG A 51 -16.97 12.57 -9.14
N ILE A 52 -15.77 13.16 -9.18
CA ILE A 52 -15.22 13.93 -8.06
C ILE A 52 -15.89 15.30 -8.03
N PRO A 53 -16.40 15.78 -6.88
CA PRO A 53 -17.04 17.08 -6.84
C PRO A 53 -16.04 18.20 -7.14
N LYS A 54 -16.53 19.27 -7.80
CA LYS A 54 -15.69 20.31 -8.39
C LYS A 54 -14.63 20.89 -7.44
N PRO A 55 -14.92 21.23 -6.17
CA PRO A 55 -13.90 21.76 -5.26
C PRO A 55 -12.75 20.76 -5.02
N GLN A 56 -13.05 19.47 -4.83
CA GLN A 56 -12.00 18.46 -4.68
C GLN A 56 -11.24 18.25 -5.99
N ALA A 57 -11.91 18.26 -7.14
CA ALA A 57 -11.27 18.09 -8.45
C ALA A 57 -10.26 19.22 -8.75
N LEU A 58 -10.59 20.46 -8.39
CA LEU A 58 -9.67 21.61 -8.51
C LEU A 58 -8.45 21.45 -7.59
N SER A 59 -8.67 21.02 -6.34
CA SER A 59 -7.59 20.78 -5.38
C SER A 59 -6.64 19.67 -5.87
N ILE A 60 -7.18 18.56 -6.38
CA ILE A 60 -6.37 17.47 -6.95
C ILE A 60 -5.58 17.96 -8.16
N ALA A 61 -6.19 18.73 -9.06
CA ALA A 61 -5.53 19.28 -10.23
C ALA A 61 -4.36 20.20 -9.84
N LEU A 62 -4.56 21.10 -8.87
CA LEU A 62 -3.49 21.95 -8.34
C LEU A 62 -2.35 21.12 -7.73
N GLU A 63 -2.67 20.14 -6.88
CA GLU A 63 -1.67 19.26 -6.29
C GLU A 63 -0.89 18.47 -7.34
N GLN A 64 -1.54 18.00 -8.41
CA GLN A 64 -0.83 17.33 -9.51
C GLN A 64 0.16 18.24 -10.22
N ILE A 65 -0.20 19.51 -10.50
CA ILE A 65 0.72 20.47 -11.12
C ILE A 65 1.96 20.69 -10.24
N ILE A 66 1.76 20.79 -8.91
CA ILE A 66 2.85 20.95 -7.94
C ILE A 66 3.70 19.68 -7.88
N ASN A 67 3.08 18.50 -7.81
CA ASN A 67 3.79 17.22 -7.75
C ASN A 67 4.61 16.98 -9.02
N GLU A 68 4.09 17.30 -10.20
CA GLU A 68 4.81 17.19 -11.48
C GLU A 68 6.05 18.07 -11.52
N TYR A 69 5.97 19.28 -10.97
CA TYR A 69 7.14 20.13 -10.82
C TYR A 69 8.20 19.46 -9.92
N ALA A 70 7.78 18.89 -8.79
CA ALA A 70 8.66 18.15 -7.89
C ALA A 70 9.28 16.92 -8.57
N TYR A 71 8.51 16.14 -9.33
CA TYR A 71 8.99 14.97 -10.06
C TYR A 71 10.08 15.34 -11.06
N LYS A 72 9.88 16.40 -11.85
CA LYS A 72 10.89 16.88 -12.82
C LYS A 72 12.16 17.35 -12.14
N LYS A 73 12.05 18.11 -11.04
CA LYS A 73 13.23 18.58 -10.27
C LYS A 73 13.98 17.41 -9.65
N GLU A 74 13.25 16.43 -9.12
CA GLU A 74 13.83 15.25 -8.49
C GLU A 74 14.49 14.30 -9.49
N GLY A 75 13.89 14.12 -10.68
CA GLY A 75 14.50 13.37 -11.79
C GLY A 75 15.86 13.95 -12.19
N LYS A 76 15.95 15.27 -12.37
CA LYS A 76 17.23 15.97 -12.61
C LYS A 76 18.23 15.74 -11.49
N ARG A 77 17.80 15.86 -10.22
CA ARG A 77 18.66 15.65 -9.04
C ARG A 77 19.23 14.23 -8.99
N LEU A 78 18.41 13.24 -9.35
CA LEU A 78 18.77 11.82 -9.35
C LEU A 78 19.46 11.38 -10.65
N LYS A 79 19.53 12.26 -11.67
CA LYS A 79 19.97 11.93 -13.03
C LYS A 79 19.16 10.79 -13.65
N ILE A 80 17.86 10.78 -13.36
CA ILE A 80 16.89 9.86 -13.95
C ILE A 80 16.06 10.66 -14.95
N GLU A 81 16.10 10.23 -16.22
CA GLU A 81 15.39 10.87 -17.32
C GLU A 81 14.73 9.79 -18.20
N LEU A 82 13.72 10.19 -18.97
CA LEU A 82 13.13 9.33 -19.99
C LEU A 82 13.89 9.45 -21.30
N ASP A 83 14.24 8.32 -21.88
CA ASP A 83 14.76 8.27 -23.26
C ASP A 83 13.62 8.41 -24.30
N ASN A 84 13.98 8.54 -25.58
CA ASN A 84 13.01 8.76 -26.64
C ASN A 84 12.10 7.55 -26.90
N ASP A 85 12.60 6.34 -26.67
CA ASP A 85 11.81 5.11 -26.83
C ASP A 85 10.77 5.01 -25.72
N GLU A 86 11.15 5.30 -24.47
CA GLU A 86 10.24 5.37 -23.33
C GLU A 86 9.13 6.41 -23.55
N LYS A 87 9.49 7.62 -24.01
CA LYS A 87 8.50 8.66 -24.35
C LYS A 87 7.53 8.22 -25.45
N THR A 88 8.03 7.51 -26.46
CA THR A 88 7.18 6.99 -27.54
C THR A 88 6.24 5.89 -27.02
N LYS A 89 6.75 5.01 -26.15
CA LYS A 89 5.98 3.94 -25.52
C LYS A 89 4.89 4.46 -24.58
N SER A 90 5.06 5.62 -23.92
CA SER A 90 3.96 6.25 -23.14
C SER A 90 2.68 6.39 -23.97
N ILE A 91 2.85 6.86 -25.21
CA ILE A 91 1.73 7.22 -26.07
C ILE A 91 1.10 5.97 -26.65
N ALA A 92 1.92 5.01 -27.09
CA ALA A 92 1.42 3.73 -27.57
C ALA A 92 0.60 3.00 -26.49
N PHE A 93 1.04 3.01 -25.24
CA PHE A 93 0.30 2.43 -24.12
C PHE A 93 -1.06 3.11 -23.92
N VAL A 94 -1.11 4.45 -23.94
CA VAL A 94 -2.39 5.17 -23.82
C VAL A 94 -3.31 4.89 -25.00
N GLU A 95 -2.77 4.80 -26.22
CA GLU A 95 -3.54 4.43 -27.41
C GLU A 95 -4.15 3.03 -27.26
N GLU A 96 -3.37 2.05 -26.80
CA GLU A 96 -3.82 0.67 -26.57
C GLU A 96 -4.92 0.60 -25.49
N GLU A 97 -4.69 1.20 -24.32
CA GLU A 97 -5.65 1.21 -23.20
C GLU A 97 -6.98 1.89 -23.57
N ASN A 98 -6.93 2.90 -24.45
CA ASN A 98 -8.12 3.62 -24.90
C ASN A 98 -8.68 3.11 -26.23
N LYS A 99 -8.16 1.99 -26.75
CA LYS A 99 -8.57 1.39 -28.04
C LYS A 99 -8.51 2.38 -29.22
N LEU A 100 -7.55 3.30 -29.17
CA LEU A 100 -7.30 4.26 -30.24
C LEU A 100 -6.47 3.60 -31.35
N PRO A 101 -6.71 3.93 -32.62
CA PRO A 101 -5.80 3.56 -33.70
C PRO A 101 -4.38 4.07 -33.41
N LYS A 102 -3.36 3.33 -33.84
CA LYS A 102 -1.96 3.75 -33.73
C LYS A 102 -1.75 5.14 -34.35
N GLY A 103 -1.14 6.06 -33.60
CA GLY A 103 -0.95 7.45 -34.00
C GLY A 103 -2.21 8.33 -33.90
N GLY A 104 -3.32 7.77 -33.43
CA GLY A 104 -4.60 8.45 -33.23
C GLY A 104 -4.63 9.39 -32.01
N PHE A 105 -3.65 9.29 -31.10
CA PHE A 105 -3.59 10.05 -29.86
C PHE A 105 -3.80 11.56 -30.06
N ASN A 106 -3.06 12.18 -30.99
CA ASN A 106 -3.15 13.63 -31.18
C ASN A 106 -4.53 14.08 -31.64
N ASN A 107 -5.15 13.31 -32.53
CA ASN A 107 -6.47 13.63 -33.07
C ASN A 107 -7.53 13.47 -31.98
N PHE A 108 -7.43 12.40 -31.18
CA PHE A 108 -8.29 12.19 -30.03
C PHE A 108 -8.19 13.37 -29.03
N ILE A 109 -6.99 13.70 -28.57
CA ILE A 109 -6.78 14.79 -27.61
C ILE A 109 -7.26 16.14 -28.15
N LYS A 110 -6.99 16.47 -29.42
CA LYS A 110 -7.51 17.69 -30.06
C LYS A 110 -9.03 17.72 -30.12
N SER A 111 -9.67 16.57 -30.42
CA SER A 111 -11.14 16.47 -30.47
C SER A 111 -11.79 16.73 -29.10
N GLN A 112 -11.04 16.52 -28.01
CA GLN A 112 -11.45 16.81 -26.64
C GLN A 112 -11.13 18.25 -26.19
N GLY A 113 -10.68 19.12 -27.11
CA GLY A 113 -10.33 20.52 -26.80
C GLY A 113 -9.05 20.68 -26.00
N LEU A 114 -8.17 19.67 -26.00
CA LEU A 114 -6.91 19.67 -25.26
C LEU A 114 -5.72 19.86 -26.21
N ASP A 115 -4.61 20.37 -25.66
CA ASP A 115 -3.34 20.46 -26.36
C ASP A 115 -2.55 19.13 -26.23
N PRO A 116 -2.27 18.41 -27.33
CA PRO A 116 -1.49 17.18 -27.28
C PRO A 116 -0.11 17.34 -26.66
N ALA A 117 0.53 18.51 -26.76
CA ALA A 117 1.82 18.74 -26.13
C ALA A 117 1.71 18.71 -24.60
N HIS A 118 0.67 19.33 -24.02
CA HIS A 118 0.43 19.31 -22.58
C HIS A 118 0.08 17.92 -22.06
N VAL A 119 -0.72 17.15 -22.79
CA VAL A 119 -1.07 15.77 -22.37
C VAL A 119 0.15 14.86 -22.44
N ARG A 120 1.01 15.00 -23.46
CA ARG A 120 2.29 14.28 -23.53
C ARG A 120 3.20 14.61 -22.36
N ASP A 121 3.38 15.90 -22.06
CA ASP A 121 4.21 16.33 -20.93
C ASP A 121 3.71 15.74 -19.61
N HIS A 122 2.39 15.69 -19.40
CA HIS A 122 1.79 15.01 -18.25
C HIS A 122 2.18 13.53 -18.20
N LEU A 123 1.94 12.77 -19.28
CA LEU A 123 2.22 11.34 -19.36
C LEU A 123 3.71 11.03 -19.14
N GLU A 124 4.59 11.78 -19.80
CA GLU A 124 6.03 11.68 -19.62
C GLU A 124 6.43 11.96 -18.17
N THR A 125 5.81 12.96 -17.53
CA THR A 125 6.11 13.26 -16.12
C THR A 125 5.63 12.16 -15.17
N GLN A 126 4.48 11.53 -15.45
CA GLN A 126 4.02 10.37 -14.68
C GLN A 126 4.95 9.17 -14.86
N MET A 127 5.41 8.90 -16.09
CA MET A 127 6.37 7.84 -16.37
C MET A 127 7.74 8.10 -15.72
N LEU A 128 8.21 9.35 -15.73
CA LEU A 128 9.42 9.73 -15.01
C LEU A 128 9.29 9.41 -13.52
N TRP A 129 8.15 9.74 -12.90
CA TRP A 129 7.91 9.41 -11.50
C TRP A 129 7.89 7.90 -11.25
N GLN A 130 7.23 7.12 -12.10
CA GLN A 130 7.30 5.65 -12.03
C GLN A 130 8.74 5.15 -12.12
N LYS A 131 9.53 5.69 -13.05
CA LYS A 131 10.94 5.34 -13.20
C LYS A 131 11.75 5.67 -11.94
N ILE A 132 11.50 6.82 -11.29
CA ILE A 132 12.10 7.16 -9.98
C ILE A 132 11.69 6.14 -8.91
N ILE A 133 10.41 5.76 -8.84
CA ILE A 133 9.95 4.74 -7.90
C ILE A 133 10.71 3.43 -8.11
N TYR A 134 10.80 2.93 -9.35
CA TYR A 134 11.45 1.65 -9.63
C TYR A 134 12.96 1.67 -9.45
N GLN A 135 13.65 2.73 -9.87
CA GLN A 135 15.12 2.78 -9.85
C GLN A 135 15.68 3.26 -8.51
N HIS A 136 14.98 4.17 -7.83
CA HIS A 136 15.49 4.80 -6.61
C HIS A 136 14.78 4.31 -5.35
N ILE A 137 13.45 4.15 -5.35
CA ILE A 137 12.68 3.85 -4.14
C ILE A 137 12.56 2.35 -3.88
N LYS A 138 12.21 1.55 -4.90
CA LYS A 138 12.03 0.10 -4.79
C LYS A 138 13.23 -0.63 -4.17
N PRO A 139 14.50 -0.31 -4.49
CA PRO A 139 15.65 -0.94 -3.85
C PRO A 139 15.75 -0.71 -2.34
N GLN A 140 15.06 0.30 -1.81
CA GLN A 140 15.05 0.62 -0.37
C GLN A 140 13.99 -0.20 0.39
N VAL A 141 13.09 -0.88 -0.32
CA VAL A 141 12.04 -1.70 0.30
C VAL A 141 12.65 -3.00 0.84
N LYS A 142 12.73 -3.09 2.17
CA LYS A 142 13.18 -4.29 2.88
C LYS A 142 12.01 -4.97 3.59
N ILE A 143 11.86 -6.26 3.36
CA ILE A 143 10.83 -7.11 3.97
C ILE A 143 11.54 -8.33 4.56
N THR A 144 11.30 -8.60 5.84
CA THR A 144 11.88 -9.75 6.52
C THR A 144 10.86 -10.87 6.67
N ASP A 145 11.31 -12.12 6.79
CA ASP A 145 10.41 -13.25 7.03
C ASP A 145 9.69 -13.13 8.38
N ASN A 146 10.32 -12.52 9.38
CA ASN A 146 9.70 -12.28 10.69
C ASN A 146 8.54 -11.28 10.60
N GLU A 147 8.71 -10.23 9.79
CA GLU A 147 7.64 -9.29 9.50
C GLU A 147 6.46 -9.98 8.81
N ILE A 148 6.73 -10.81 7.81
CA ILE A 148 5.68 -11.58 7.12
C ILE A 148 4.97 -12.51 8.11
N LYS A 149 5.72 -13.26 8.93
CA LYS A 149 5.17 -14.16 9.96
C LYS A 149 4.30 -13.42 10.97
N SER A 150 4.66 -12.19 11.36
CA SER A 150 3.88 -11.38 12.31
C SER A 150 2.52 -10.94 11.76
N LEU A 151 2.36 -10.92 10.44
CA LEU A 151 1.12 -10.51 9.76
C LEU A 151 0.20 -11.71 9.47
N VAL A 152 0.69 -12.95 9.68
CA VAL A 152 -0.14 -14.15 9.60
C VAL A 152 -1.01 -14.22 10.85
N THR A 153 -2.25 -13.75 10.77
CA THR A 153 -3.17 -13.71 11.91
C THR A 153 -4.17 -14.86 11.93
N ASN A 154 -4.32 -15.59 10.82
CA ASN A 154 -5.24 -16.72 10.72
C ASN A 154 -4.72 -17.94 11.52
N PRO A 155 -5.45 -18.45 12.52
CA PRO A 155 -5.03 -19.62 13.28
C PRO A 155 -4.83 -20.90 12.45
N ASN A 156 -5.50 -21.03 11.31
CA ASN A 156 -5.32 -22.17 10.40
C ASN A 156 -3.96 -22.16 9.69
N SER A 157 -3.26 -21.02 9.71
CA SER A 157 -1.92 -20.87 9.15
C SER A 157 -0.81 -21.28 10.12
N TYR A 158 -1.15 -21.94 11.22
CA TYR A 158 -0.22 -22.39 12.25
C TYR A 158 -0.26 -23.90 12.43
N LYS A 159 0.93 -24.47 12.62
CA LYS A 159 1.11 -25.76 13.27
C LYS A 159 1.32 -25.57 14.76
N PHE A 160 0.65 -26.41 15.54
CA PHE A 160 0.71 -26.41 16.99
C PHE A 160 1.52 -27.61 17.44
N ASN A 161 2.64 -27.34 18.11
CA ASN A 161 3.33 -28.37 18.87
C ASN A 161 2.64 -28.47 20.23
N THR A 162 2.02 -29.61 20.51
CA THR A 162 1.22 -29.79 21.71
C THR A 162 1.59 -31.05 22.48
N ILE A 163 1.32 -30.98 23.78
CA ILE A 163 1.26 -32.15 24.64
C ILE A 163 -0.17 -32.26 25.17
N THR A 164 -0.85 -33.34 24.79
CA THR A 164 -2.20 -33.64 25.25
C THR A 164 -2.14 -34.77 26.28
N ILE A 165 -2.73 -34.55 27.44
CA ILE A 165 -2.94 -35.57 28.47
C ILE A 165 -4.39 -36.00 28.37
N VAL A 166 -4.63 -37.30 28.20
CA VAL A 166 -5.98 -37.88 28.10
C VAL A 166 -6.15 -38.92 29.21
N ALA A 167 -7.30 -38.90 29.88
CA ALA A 167 -7.66 -39.85 30.92
C ALA A 167 -9.15 -40.18 30.86
N ASN A 168 -9.56 -41.32 31.42
CA ASN A 168 -10.99 -41.61 31.60
C ASN A 168 -11.60 -40.64 32.61
N ASN A 169 -12.87 -40.28 32.44
CA ASN A 169 -13.55 -39.33 33.32
C ASN A 169 -13.95 -39.96 34.66
N THR A 170 -13.00 -40.05 35.58
CA THR A 170 -13.20 -40.52 36.96
C THR A 170 -12.88 -39.40 37.96
N ALA A 171 -13.44 -39.46 39.16
CA ALA A 171 -13.19 -38.45 40.20
C ALA A 171 -11.70 -38.29 40.56
N ASP A 172 -10.95 -39.41 40.58
CA ASP A 172 -9.49 -39.43 40.79
C ASP A 172 -8.75 -38.70 39.66
N ASN A 173 -9.05 -39.05 38.40
CA ASN A 173 -8.42 -38.42 37.24
C ASN A 173 -8.79 -36.94 37.11
N GLN A 174 -10.02 -36.56 37.46
CA GLN A 174 -10.45 -35.16 37.42
C GLN A 174 -9.71 -34.31 38.45
N SER A 175 -9.49 -34.86 39.66
CA SER A 175 -8.67 -34.21 40.69
C SER A 175 -7.21 -34.07 40.22
N LYS A 176 -6.63 -35.13 39.66
CA LYS A 176 -5.25 -35.12 39.12
C LYS A 176 -5.06 -34.11 37.99
N LEU A 177 -5.97 -34.08 37.00
CA LEU A 177 -5.87 -33.15 35.88
C LEU A 177 -6.07 -31.70 36.33
N SER A 178 -6.94 -31.46 37.32
CA SER A 178 -7.09 -30.12 37.91
C SER A 178 -5.79 -29.65 38.58
N GLU A 179 -5.10 -30.53 39.31
CA GLU A 179 -3.79 -30.18 39.88
C GLU A 179 -2.76 -29.86 38.80
N ILE A 180 -2.72 -30.65 37.72
CA ILE A 180 -1.80 -30.43 36.60
C ILE A 180 -2.12 -29.11 35.88
N SER A 181 -3.39 -28.79 35.63
CA SER A 181 -3.77 -27.57 34.90
C SER A 181 -3.37 -26.29 35.64
N HIS A 182 -3.39 -26.31 36.98
CA HIS A 182 -3.00 -25.18 37.83
C HIS A 182 -1.51 -25.16 38.15
N SER A 183 -0.77 -26.23 37.83
CA SER A 183 0.66 -26.31 38.10
C SER A 183 1.48 -25.46 37.12
N LYS A 184 2.65 -24.95 37.57
CA LYS A 184 3.62 -24.27 36.70
C LYS A 184 4.46 -25.25 35.84
N LYS A 185 3.92 -26.44 35.54
CA LYS A 185 4.62 -27.45 34.74
C LYS A 185 4.88 -26.93 33.33
N THR A 186 6.06 -27.23 32.81
CA THR A 186 6.43 -26.92 31.43
C THR A 186 6.13 -28.11 30.51
N CYS A 187 6.04 -27.87 29.21
CA CYS A 187 5.90 -28.96 28.23
C CYS A 187 6.95 -30.07 28.40
N SER A 188 8.20 -29.71 28.70
CA SER A 188 9.24 -30.72 28.97
C SER A 188 8.86 -31.65 30.14
N THR A 189 8.33 -31.10 31.23
CA THR A 189 7.90 -31.87 32.40
C THR A 189 6.64 -32.69 32.14
N LEU A 190 5.68 -32.16 31.39
CA LEU A 190 4.46 -32.89 31.01
C LEU A 190 4.81 -34.11 30.14
N SER A 191 5.80 -33.97 29.27
CA SER A 191 6.23 -35.04 28.36
C SER A 191 6.84 -36.26 29.05
N GLY A 192 7.31 -36.09 30.29
CA GLY A 192 7.95 -37.14 31.08
C GLY A 192 7.08 -37.70 32.21
N LEU A 193 5.82 -37.26 32.32
CA LEU A 193 4.89 -37.80 33.31
C LEU A 193 4.70 -39.30 33.06
N LYS A 194 4.77 -40.09 34.14
CA LYS A 194 4.51 -41.54 34.11
C LYS A 194 3.38 -41.83 35.07
N ASP A 195 2.20 -42.08 34.53
CA ASP A 195 1.02 -42.53 35.27
C ASP A 195 0.27 -43.55 34.39
N LYS A 196 -0.18 -44.65 34.99
CA LYS A 196 -0.87 -45.73 34.25
C LYS A 196 -2.24 -45.33 33.73
N ASN A 197 -2.86 -44.31 34.31
CA ASN A 197 -4.20 -43.82 33.97
C ASN A 197 -4.16 -42.63 33.01
N LEU A 198 -2.97 -42.11 32.68
CA LEU A 198 -2.80 -40.93 31.82
C LEU A 198 -2.10 -41.34 30.52
N GLN A 199 -2.74 -41.04 29.39
CA GLN A 199 -2.13 -41.14 28.08
C GLN A 199 -1.58 -39.78 27.66
N ILE A 200 -0.29 -39.75 27.31
CA ILE A 200 0.40 -38.53 26.86
C ILE A 200 0.62 -38.62 25.36
N ILE A 201 0.09 -37.64 24.62
CA ILE A 201 0.15 -37.57 23.17
C ILE A 201 0.92 -36.31 22.78
N LYS A 202 1.97 -36.48 21.97
CA LYS A 202 2.74 -35.38 21.38
C LYS A 202 2.30 -35.20 19.94
N GLN A 203 1.90 -33.99 19.57
CA GLN A 203 1.39 -33.71 18.22
C GLN A 203 2.06 -32.46 17.66
N ASN A 204 2.24 -32.45 16.34
CA ASN A 204 2.67 -31.28 15.56
C ASN A 204 1.78 -31.18 14.33
N LEU A 205 0.60 -30.57 14.50
CA LEU A 205 -0.48 -30.62 13.53
C LEU A 205 -1.03 -29.22 13.25
N ASN A 206 -1.70 -29.04 12.11
CA ASN A 206 -2.48 -27.85 11.82
C ASN A 206 -3.76 -27.82 12.66
N LEU A 207 -4.36 -26.65 12.85
CA LEU A 207 -5.58 -26.50 13.65
C LEU A 207 -6.72 -27.44 13.20
N THR A 208 -6.89 -27.61 11.89
CA THR A 208 -7.96 -28.42 11.28
C THR A 208 -7.79 -29.93 11.49
N GLU A 209 -6.60 -30.38 11.89
CA GLU A 209 -6.31 -31.79 12.17
C GLU A 209 -6.60 -32.15 13.64
N PHE A 210 -6.80 -31.17 14.51
CA PHE A 210 -7.24 -31.39 15.88
C PHE A 210 -8.76 -31.58 15.95
N ARG A 211 -9.20 -32.31 16.99
CA ARG A 211 -10.62 -32.36 17.34
C ARG A 211 -11.14 -30.93 17.67
N PRO A 212 -12.35 -30.53 17.22
CA PRO A 212 -12.88 -29.17 17.40
C PRO A 212 -12.90 -28.67 18.85
N GLU A 213 -13.06 -29.58 19.82
CA GLU A 213 -13.08 -29.31 21.26
C GLU A 213 -11.77 -28.66 21.75
N TYR A 214 -10.65 -28.88 21.05
CA TYR A 214 -9.37 -28.23 21.35
C TYR A 214 -9.23 -26.83 20.75
N GLY A 215 -10.11 -26.44 19.82
CA GLY A 215 -9.95 -25.22 19.03
C GLY A 215 -9.82 -23.95 19.89
N LEU A 216 -10.65 -23.80 20.92
CA LEU A 216 -10.58 -22.64 21.82
C LEU A 216 -9.25 -22.59 22.57
N ALA A 217 -8.80 -23.73 23.10
CA ALA A 217 -7.54 -23.81 23.84
C ALA A 217 -6.34 -23.49 22.93
N LEU A 218 -6.30 -24.04 21.72
CA LEU A 218 -5.21 -23.82 20.77
C LEU A 218 -5.12 -22.36 20.29
N THR A 219 -6.27 -21.73 20.04
CA THR A 219 -6.34 -20.38 19.44
C THR A 219 -6.18 -19.26 20.45
N THR A 220 -6.74 -19.39 21.65
CA THR A 220 -6.78 -18.29 22.64
C THR A 220 -5.67 -18.33 23.68
N GLN A 221 -5.08 -19.49 23.94
CA GLN A 221 -4.06 -19.62 24.98
C GLN A 221 -2.68 -19.18 24.50
N LYS A 222 -1.91 -18.69 25.47
CA LYS A 222 -0.51 -18.32 25.27
C LYS A 222 0.35 -19.58 25.14
N VAL A 223 1.42 -19.49 24.35
CA VAL A 223 2.40 -20.57 24.27
C VAL A 223 3.02 -20.81 25.66
N GLY A 224 3.15 -22.07 26.04
CA GLY A 224 3.67 -22.52 27.33
C GLY A 224 2.61 -22.71 28.42
N THR A 225 1.33 -22.42 28.17
CA THR A 225 0.25 -22.65 29.14
C THR A 225 -0.48 -23.97 28.89
N ILE A 226 -1.08 -24.50 29.96
CA ILE A 226 -1.91 -25.70 29.94
C ILE A 226 -3.38 -25.27 29.93
N SER A 227 -4.22 -25.97 29.19
CA SER A 227 -5.65 -25.71 29.17
C SER A 227 -6.35 -26.05 30.48
N ASN A 228 -7.58 -25.55 30.63
CA ASN A 228 -8.53 -26.17 31.56
C ASN A 228 -8.88 -27.59 31.09
N ILE A 229 -9.54 -28.36 31.95
CA ILE A 229 -10.04 -29.69 31.59
C ILE A 229 -11.08 -29.57 30.46
N ILE A 230 -10.85 -30.32 29.39
CA ILE A 230 -11.73 -30.43 28.22
C ILE A 230 -12.38 -31.81 28.27
N ASN A 231 -13.70 -31.84 28.39
CA ASN A 231 -14.50 -33.07 28.35
C ASN A 231 -14.71 -33.49 26.90
N ILE A 232 -14.41 -34.74 26.59
CA ILE A 232 -14.51 -35.31 25.24
C ILE A 232 -15.05 -36.73 25.38
N ASP A 233 -16.31 -36.93 25.00
CA ASP A 233 -17.01 -38.20 25.13
C ASP A 233 -16.96 -38.73 26.59
N ASP A 234 -16.39 -39.91 26.83
CA ASP A 234 -16.19 -40.53 28.15
C ASP A 234 -14.83 -40.18 28.80
N LYS A 235 -14.07 -39.27 28.17
CA LYS A 235 -12.71 -38.90 28.56
C LYS A 235 -12.61 -37.43 28.94
N ILE A 236 -11.54 -37.14 29.67
CA ILE A 236 -11.11 -35.79 30.01
C ILE A 236 -9.71 -35.56 29.50
N SER A 237 -9.43 -34.33 29.08
CA SER A 237 -8.12 -33.99 28.55
C SER A 237 -7.62 -32.60 28.95
N LEU A 238 -6.30 -32.48 28.99
CA LEU A 238 -5.58 -31.21 29.03
C LEU A 238 -4.76 -31.11 27.76
N ILE A 239 -4.70 -29.94 27.16
CA ILE A 239 -3.79 -29.66 26.06
C ILE A 239 -2.88 -28.51 26.44
N ALA A 240 -1.57 -28.72 26.31
CA ALA A 240 -0.56 -27.68 26.48
C ALA A 240 -0.03 -27.29 25.10
N VAL A 241 -0.04 -25.99 24.79
CA VAL A 241 0.55 -25.47 23.54
C VAL A 241 2.02 -25.15 23.81
N CYS A 242 2.91 -25.98 23.29
CA CYS A 242 4.34 -25.88 23.55
C CYS A 242 5.05 -24.93 22.58
N ASP A 243 4.60 -24.89 21.33
CA ASP A 243 5.08 -23.96 20.31
C ASP A 243 4.00 -23.74 19.23
N LYS A 244 4.06 -22.60 18.53
CA LYS A 244 3.24 -22.30 17.35
C LYS A 244 4.17 -21.89 16.22
N THR A 245 4.19 -22.69 15.15
CA THR A 245 5.01 -22.38 13.97
C THR A 245 4.11 -22.03 12.80
N VAL A 246 4.39 -20.91 12.13
CA VAL A 246 3.70 -20.50 10.90
C VAL A 246 3.92 -21.59 9.84
N ALA A 247 2.82 -22.19 9.38
CA ALA A 247 2.76 -23.24 8.37
C ALA A 247 2.06 -22.74 7.11
N VAL A 248 2.51 -21.58 6.63
CA VAL A 248 2.03 -20.95 5.39
C VAL A 248 2.83 -21.48 4.21
N SER A 249 2.17 -21.74 3.08
CA SER A 249 2.86 -22.21 1.88
C SER A 249 3.85 -21.15 1.37
N LYS A 250 4.85 -21.57 0.58
CA LYS A 250 5.77 -20.62 -0.07
C LYS A 250 5.04 -19.60 -0.94
N GLN A 251 3.94 -20.01 -1.58
CA GLN A 251 3.13 -19.16 -2.43
C GLN A 251 2.42 -18.07 -1.63
N GLU A 252 1.69 -18.44 -0.58
CA GLU A 252 1.01 -17.47 0.29
C GLU A 252 2.02 -16.52 0.97
N MET A 253 3.19 -17.02 1.40
CA MET A 253 4.26 -16.16 1.92
C MET A 253 4.74 -15.15 0.89
N GLN A 254 4.79 -15.53 -0.40
CA GLN A 254 5.17 -14.64 -1.48
C GLN A 254 4.07 -13.63 -1.81
N GLU A 255 2.80 -14.01 -1.73
CA GLU A 255 1.65 -13.12 -1.90
C GLU A 255 1.62 -12.04 -0.81
N ILE A 256 1.77 -12.44 0.45
CA ILE A 256 1.90 -11.51 1.59
C ILE A 256 3.10 -10.59 1.39
N ARG A 257 4.26 -11.14 0.98
CA ARG A 257 5.45 -10.35 0.69
C ARG A 257 5.22 -9.31 -0.41
N ASN A 258 4.54 -9.70 -1.49
CA ASN A 258 4.24 -8.79 -2.60
C ASN A 258 3.31 -7.65 -2.15
N HIS A 259 2.28 -7.97 -1.37
CA HIS A 259 1.35 -6.99 -0.83
C HIS A 259 2.04 -5.98 0.08
N ILE A 260 2.75 -6.46 1.11
CA ILE A 260 3.51 -5.60 2.04
C ILE A 260 4.57 -4.78 1.29
N GLY A 261 5.22 -5.40 0.31
CA GLY A 261 6.21 -4.72 -0.53
C GLY A 261 5.62 -3.55 -1.30
N GLY A 262 4.42 -3.74 -1.86
CA GLY A 262 3.66 -2.68 -2.50
C GLY A 262 3.34 -1.53 -1.55
N ASP A 263 2.79 -1.84 -0.37
CA ASP A 263 2.41 -0.83 0.62
C ASP A 263 3.61 -0.03 1.14
N LYS A 264 4.70 -0.72 1.47
CA LYS A 264 5.96 -0.08 1.87
C LYS A 264 6.53 0.79 0.75
N MET A 265 6.50 0.31 -0.48
CA MET A 265 6.96 1.09 -1.64
C MET A 265 6.13 2.37 -1.79
N MET A 266 4.81 2.29 -1.69
CA MET A 266 3.92 3.46 -1.75
C MET A 266 4.19 4.45 -0.61
N ALA A 267 4.34 3.95 0.62
CA ALA A 267 4.66 4.79 1.76
C ALA A 267 6.00 5.51 1.61
N LEU A 268 7.04 4.81 1.13
CA LEU A 268 8.34 5.40 0.85
C LEU A 268 8.28 6.41 -0.30
N ALA A 269 7.50 6.13 -1.35
CA ALA A 269 7.29 7.06 -2.46
C ALA A 269 6.62 8.36 -2.00
N ASN A 270 5.57 8.27 -1.18
CA ASN A 270 4.91 9.44 -0.58
C ASN A 270 5.86 10.23 0.32
N LEU A 271 6.63 9.55 1.18
CA LEU A 271 7.64 10.19 2.02
C LEU A 271 8.70 10.91 1.17
N HIS A 272 9.15 10.26 0.10
CA HIS A 272 10.16 10.81 -0.82
C HIS A 272 9.63 12.05 -1.53
N LEU A 273 8.41 12.00 -2.09
CA LEU A 273 7.76 13.15 -2.72
C LEU A 273 7.60 14.31 -1.75
N ASN A 274 7.15 14.05 -0.52
CA ASN A 274 7.03 15.10 0.50
C ASN A 274 8.38 15.75 0.83
N LYS A 275 9.46 14.96 0.91
CA LYS A 275 10.82 15.49 1.07
C LYS A 275 11.27 16.30 -0.14
N ALA A 276 10.93 15.89 -1.36
CA ALA A 276 11.23 16.65 -2.58
C ALA A 276 10.49 17.99 -2.60
N LYS A 277 9.18 18.00 -2.27
CA LYS A 277 8.36 19.22 -2.18
C LYS A 277 8.87 20.21 -1.13
N ARG A 278 9.40 19.73 0.00
CA ARG A 278 10.00 20.61 1.03
C ARG A 278 11.26 21.36 0.57
N LYS A 279 11.88 20.94 -0.55
CA LYS A 279 13.02 21.64 -1.16
C LYS A 279 12.58 22.68 -2.21
N LEU A 280 11.28 22.85 -2.38
CA LEU A 280 10.67 23.83 -3.27
C LEU A 280 10.12 24.99 -2.43
N LEU A 281 10.21 26.21 -2.95
CA LEU A 281 9.46 27.34 -2.40
C LEU A 281 8.02 27.25 -2.94
N ILE A 282 7.10 26.74 -2.12
CA ILE A 282 5.68 26.59 -2.49
C ILE A 282 4.85 27.60 -1.71
N GLU A 283 4.24 28.54 -2.42
CA GLU A 283 3.26 29.48 -1.88
C GLU A 283 1.90 29.19 -2.52
N LYS A 284 0.83 29.16 -1.74
CA LYS A 284 -0.55 29.00 -2.24
C LYS A 284 -1.37 30.20 -1.80
N TYR A 285 -2.27 30.67 -2.65
CA TYR A 285 -3.08 31.86 -2.45
C TYR A 285 -4.57 31.51 -2.46
#